data_AF-A0A542ZCA1-F1
#
_entry.id   AF-A0A542ZCA1-F1
#
_cell.length_a   1.000
_cell.length_b   1.000
_cell.length_c   1.000
_cell.angle_alpha   90.00
_cell.angle_beta   90.00
_cell.angle_gamma   90.00
#
_symmetry.space_group_name_H-M   'P 1'
#
loop_
_entity.id
_entity.type
_entity.pdbx_description
1 polymer ?
#
loop_
_entity_poly.entity_id
_entity_poly.type
_entity_poly.pdbx_seq_one_letter_code
_entity_poly.pdbx_strand_id
1 'polypeptide(L)'
;MSRYWMQRCLFDHLRELEKIDNDRPADKVETDGYELTDAERTALDRADVGALYELGVHPVLINAFCRQMGWKRADYAVLFPEGEAERMRHNQEVRWLTS
;
A
#
# COMPACT_ATOMS: atom_id res chain seq x y z
N MET A 1 3.56 17.52 -6.58
CA MET A 1 2.36 16.85 -7.10
C MET A 1 1.60 16.23 -5.95
N SER A 2 0.27 16.16 -6.06
CA SER A 2 -0.58 15.58 -5.01
C SER A 2 -0.53 14.06 -5.09
N ARG A 3 -0.12 13.38 -4.01
CA ARG A 3 -0.13 11.89 -3.87
C ARG A 3 -1.55 11.29 -3.81
N TYR A 4 -2.56 12.12 -4.09
CA TYR A 4 -3.96 11.76 -3.97
C TYR A 4 -4.34 10.67 -4.97
N TRP A 5 -4.01 10.86 -6.25
CA TRP A 5 -4.44 9.94 -7.30
C TRP A 5 -3.87 8.54 -7.14
N MET A 6 -2.60 8.43 -6.76
CA MET A 6 -1.96 7.14 -6.46
C MET A 6 -2.62 6.42 -5.28
N GLN A 7 -2.83 7.13 -4.16
CA GLN A 7 -3.48 6.55 -2.98
C GLN A 7 -4.95 6.20 -3.25
N ARG A 8 -5.64 7.02 -4.05
CA ARG A 8 -7.02 6.76 -4.47
C ARG A 8 -7.11 5.52 -5.35
N CYS A 9 -6.24 5.39 -6.35
CA CYS A 9 -6.14 4.22 -7.22
C CYS A 9 -5.92 2.94 -6.41
N LEU A 10 -4.94 2.96 -5.50
CA LEU A 10 -4.66 1.80 -4.65
C LEU A 10 -5.83 1.48 -3.70
N PHE A 11 -6.47 2.50 -3.13
CA PHE A 11 -7.63 2.31 -2.26
C PHE A 11 -8.82 1.70 -3.02
N ASP A 12 -9.16 2.22 -4.20
CA ASP A 12 -10.27 1.71 -5.00
C ASP A 12 -10.00 0.27 -5.46
N HIS A 13 -8.76 -0.07 -5.85
CA HIS A 13 -8.37 -1.45 -6.13
C HIS A 13 -8.58 -2.38 -4.93
N LEU A 14 -8.16 -1.96 -3.72
CA LEU A 14 -8.38 -2.73 -2.50
C LEU A 14 -9.86 -2.92 -2.17
N ARG A 15 -10.70 -1.91 -2.43
CA ARG A 15 -12.16 -2.01 -2.27
C ARG A 15 -12.78 -2.99 -3.24
N GLU A 16 -12.29 -3.03 -4.49
CA GLU A 16 -12.75 -4.02 -5.46
C GLU A 16 -12.41 -5.44 -5.00
N LEU A 17 -11.19 -5.68 -4.51
CA LEU A 17 -10.78 -7.00 -4.00
C LEU A 17 -11.59 -7.50 -2.79
N GLU A 18 -12.31 -6.61 -2.09
CA GLU A 18 -13.20 -7.00 -0.99
C GLU A 18 -14.56 -7.53 -1.46
N LYS A 19 -14.89 -7.42 -2.75
CA LYS A 19 -16.15 -7.94 -3.30
C LYS A 19 -16.11 -9.46 -3.39
N ILE A 20 -17.24 -10.09 -3.01
CA ILE A 20 -17.38 -11.56 -2.89
C ILE A 20 -17.14 -12.28 -4.22
N ASP A 21 -17.50 -11.67 -5.35
CA ASP A 21 -17.41 -12.28 -6.69
C ASP A 21 -16.19 -11.77 -7.50
N ASN A 22 -15.11 -11.36 -6.83
CA ASN A 22 -13.95 -10.81 -7.50
C ASN A 22 -12.84 -11.84 -7.75
N ASP A 23 -12.65 -12.21 -9.02
CA ASP A 23 -11.53 -13.05 -9.49
C ASP A 23 -10.30 -12.24 -9.93
N ARG A 24 -10.28 -10.91 -9.68
CA ARG A 24 -9.17 -10.04 -10.10
C ARG A 24 -7.91 -10.39 -9.29
N PRO A 25 -6.77 -10.60 -9.96
CA PRO A 25 -5.51 -10.82 -9.27
C PRO A 25 -5.06 -9.58 -8.50
N ALA A 26 -4.60 -9.78 -7.27
CA ALA A 26 -4.28 -8.70 -6.35
C ALA A 26 -3.12 -7.80 -6.81
N ASP A 27 -2.18 -8.34 -7.61
CA ASP A 27 -1.02 -7.65 -8.16
C ASP A 27 -1.33 -6.83 -9.43
N LYS A 28 -2.54 -6.94 -9.99
CA LYS A 28 -2.95 -6.20 -11.19
C LYS A 28 -3.83 -5.01 -10.85
N VAL A 29 -3.17 -3.90 -10.51
CA VAL A 29 -3.83 -2.63 -10.22
C VAL A 29 -4.23 -1.95 -11.55
N GLU A 30 -5.51 -1.59 -11.68
CA GLU A 30 -6.02 -0.86 -12.82
C GLU A 30 -5.77 0.65 -12.64
N THR A 31 -5.01 1.23 -13.56
CA THR A 31 -4.51 2.62 -13.47
C THR A 31 -5.23 3.60 -14.41
N ASP A 32 -6.22 3.10 -15.16
CA ASP A 32 -6.98 3.91 -16.10
C ASP A 32 -7.92 4.87 -15.38
N GLY A 33 -8.00 6.11 -15.90
CA GLY A 33 -8.81 7.17 -15.30
C GLY A 33 -8.15 7.94 -14.15
N TYR A 34 -6.91 7.62 -13.78
CA TYR A 34 -6.15 8.33 -12.74
C TYR A 34 -5.05 9.23 -13.34
N GLU A 35 -4.88 10.44 -12.78
CA GLU A 35 -3.79 11.35 -13.17
C GLU A 35 -2.49 10.96 -12.41
N LEU A 36 -1.87 9.88 -12.87
CA LEU A 36 -0.63 9.35 -12.31
C LEU A 36 0.57 9.83 -13.13
N THR A 37 1.67 10.10 -12.43
CA THR A 37 2.99 10.23 -13.05
C THR A 37 3.49 8.88 -13.56
N ASP A 38 4.48 8.89 -14.45
CA ASP A 38 5.10 7.67 -14.98
C ASP A 38 5.68 6.78 -13.86
N ALA A 39 6.26 7.41 -12.83
CA ALA A 39 6.81 6.71 -11.67
C ALA A 39 5.71 6.01 -10.86
N GLU A 40 4.60 6.70 -10.59
CA GLU A 40 3.46 6.13 -9.85
C GLU A 40 2.80 4.99 -10.65
N ARG A 41 2.59 5.19 -11.96
CA ARG A 41 2.02 4.16 -12.84
C ARG A 41 2.91 2.92 -12.88
N THR A 42 4.23 3.10 -12.98
CA THR A 42 5.19 2.00 -12.98
C THR A 42 5.20 1.25 -11.65
N ALA A 43 5.14 1.97 -10.52
CA ALA A 43 5.09 1.34 -9.19
C ALA A 43 3.83 0.49 -9.00
N LEU A 44 2.68 0.97 -9.47
CA LEU A 44 1.41 0.25 -9.39
C LEU A 44 1.36 -0.96 -10.35
N ASP A 45 1.83 -0.81 -11.59
CA ASP A 45 1.86 -1.89 -12.59
C ASP A 45 2.77 -3.06 -12.17
N ARG A 46 3.88 -2.75 -11.50
CA ARG A 46 4.84 -3.74 -11.00
C ARG A 46 4.51 -4.27 -9.61
N ALA A 47 3.48 -3.75 -8.96
CA ALA A 47 3.19 -3.99 -7.54
C ALA A 47 4.44 -3.76 -6.64
N ASP A 48 5.24 -2.74 -6.96
CA ASP A 48 6.53 -2.47 -6.30
C ASP A 48 6.30 -1.74 -4.96
N VAL A 49 6.16 -2.52 -3.90
CA VAL A 49 5.90 -2.03 -2.54
C VAL A 49 6.94 -1.02 -2.04
N GLY A 50 8.22 -1.19 -2.41
CA GLY A 50 9.28 -0.25 -2.05
C GLY A 50 9.06 1.10 -2.72
N ALA A 51 8.81 1.08 -4.03
CA ALA A 51 8.49 2.30 -4.78
C ALA A 51 7.19 2.97 -4.28
N LEU A 52 6.14 2.19 -3.94
CA LEU A 52 4.92 2.73 -3.34
C LEU A 52 5.23 3.52 -2.05
N TYR A 53 6.10 2.99 -1.21
CA TYR A 53 6.53 3.64 0.02
C TYR A 53 7.33 4.93 -0.25
N GLU A 54 8.33 4.87 -1.13
CA GLU A 54 9.17 6.04 -1.47
C GLU A 54 8.37 7.17 -2.12
N LEU A 55 7.36 6.83 -2.93
CA LEU A 55 6.41 7.78 -3.53
C LEU A 55 5.43 8.37 -2.50
N GLY A 56 5.42 7.83 -1.28
CA GLY A 56 4.69 8.37 -0.14
C GLY A 56 3.26 7.87 0.00
N VAL A 57 2.97 6.66 -0.49
CA VAL A 57 1.71 5.96 -0.18
C VAL A 57 1.64 5.68 1.32
N HIS A 58 0.47 5.90 1.90
CA HIS A 58 0.29 5.68 3.33
C HIS A 58 0.54 4.20 3.73
N PRO A 59 1.28 3.92 4.82
CA PRO A 59 1.64 2.55 5.22
C PRO A 59 0.45 1.60 5.46
N VAL A 60 -0.72 2.13 5.83
CA VAL A 60 -1.94 1.31 5.98
C VAL A 60 -2.41 0.73 4.65
N LEU A 61 -2.34 1.50 3.56
CA LEU A 61 -2.70 1.01 2.23
C LEU A 61 -1.69 -0.03 1.74
N ILE A 62 -0.40 0.23 1.98
CA ILE A 62 0.68 -0.73 1.67
C ILE A 62 0.47 -2.05 2.41
N ASN A 63 0.13 -1.98 3.71
CA ASN A 63 -0.14 -3.17 4.51
C ASN A 63 -1.32 -3.98 3.97
N ALA A 64 -2.43 -3.31 3.64
CA ALA A 64 -3.59 -3.97 3.04
C ALA A 64 -3.24 -4.61 1.69
N PHE A 65 -2.49 -3.91 0.84
CA PHE A 65 -2.06 -4.41 -0.46
C PHE A 65 -1.15 -5.65 -0.35
N CYS A 66 -0.16 -5.62 0.53
CA CYS A 66 0.69 -6.78 0.79
C CYS A 66 -0.12 -8.00 1.26
N ARG A 67 -1.12 -7.78 2.14
CA ARG A 67 -1.98 -8.86 2.62
C ARG A 67 -2.82 -9.49 1.51
N GLN A 68 -3.33 -8.68 0.59
CA GLN A 68 -4.09 -9.17 -0.56
C GLN A 68 -3.20 -10.00 -1.51
N MET A 69 -1.91 -9.70 -1.60
CA MET A 69 -0.92 -10.53 -2.32
C MET A 69 -0.43 -11.75 -1.52
N GLY A 70 -0.98 -12.00 -0.33
CA GLY A 70 -0.61 -13.14 0.52
C GLY A 70 0.67 -12.94 1.33
N TRP A 71 1.27 -11.74 1.31
CA TRP A 71 2.49 -11.45 2.07
C TRP A 71 2.16 -11.25 3.55
N LYS A 72 2.96 -11.88 4.42
CA LYS A 72 2.93 -11.59 5.86
C LYS A 72 3.71 -10.31 6.12
N ARG A 73 3.44 -9.67 7.26
CA ARG A 73 4.16 -8.45 7.66
C ARG A 73 5.67 -8.63 7.71
N ALA A 74 6.16 -9.82 8.08
CA ALA A 74 7.58 -10.11 8.09
C ALA A 74 8.20 -10.07 6.68
N ASP A 75 7.43 -10.44 5.65
CA ASP A 75 7.92 -10.63 4.29
C ASP A 75 8.22 -9.30 3.60
N TYR A 76 7.44 -8.25 3.91
CA TYR A 76 7.62 -6.93 3.29
C TYR A 76 8.28 -5.89 4.21
N ALA A 77 8.44 -6.17 5.50
CA ALA A 77 9.09 -5.25 6.43
C ALA A 77 10.53 -4.91 6.04
N VAL A 78 11.22 -5.83 5.35
CA VAL A 78 12.59 -5.67 4.85
C VAL A 78 12.71 -4.71 3.66
N LEU A 79 11.58 -4.36 3.03
CA LEU A 79 11.54 -3.44 1.90
C LEU A 79 11.52 -1.97 2.34
N PHE A 80 11.29 -1.71 3.64
CA PHE A 80 11.35 -0.37 4.19
C PHE A 80 12.78 -0.02 4.63
N PRO A 81 13.15 1.27 4.62
CA PRO A 81 14.42 1.73 5.19
C PRO A 81 14.65 1.21 6.61
N GLU A 82 15.92 0.98 6.96
CA GLU A 82 16.31 0.48 8.28
C GLU A 82 15.76 1.38 9.39
N GLY A 83 15.24 0.77 10.47
CA GLY A 83 14.59 1.47 11.58
C GLY A 83 13.15 1.94 11.32
N GLU A 84 12.69 2.01 10.07
CA GLU A 84 11.35 2.52 9.77
C GLU A 84 10.23 1.57 10.22
N ALA A 85 10.40 0.27 9.98
CA ALA A 85 9.48 -0.75 10.47
C ALA A 85 9.39 -0.75 12.00
N GLU A 86 10.46 -0.33 12.69
CA GLU A 86 10.53 -0.22 14.15
C GLU A 86 9.86 1.06 14.65
N ARG A 87 10.05 2.20 13.97
CA ARG A 87 9.32 3.45 14.22
C ARG A 87 7.80 3.27 14.08
N MET A 88 7.36 2.56 13.05
CA MET A 88 5.95 2.21 12.86
C MET A 88 5.38 1.36 14.00
N ARG A 89 6.21 0.52 14.65
CA ARG A 89 5.83 -0.24 15.84
C ARG A 89 5.84 0.62 17.11
N HIS A 90 6.80 1.51 17.24
CA HIS A 90 7.00 2.34 18.44
C HIS A 90 5.93 3.42 18.61
N ASN A 91 5.40 3.97 17.50
CA ASN A 91 4.30 4.95 17.54
C ASN A 91 2.92 4.36 17.92
N GLN A 92 2.84 3.07 18.29
CA GLN A 92 1.65 2.49 18.91
C GLN A 92 1.69 2.63 20.44
N GLU A 93 1.75 3.85 20.98
CA GLU A 93 1.12 4.06 22.27
C GLU A 93 -0.38 3.96 22.05
N VAL A 94 -0.91 2.78 22.36
CA VAL A 94 -2.33 2.46 22.28
C VAL A 94 -3.06 3.41 23.23
N ARG A 95 -3.71 4.43 22.68
CA ARG A 95 -4.32 5.56 23.40
C ARG A 95 -5.25 5.17 24.56
N TRP A 96 -5.78 3.95 24.56
CA TRP A 96 -6.64 3.39 25.61
C TRP A 96 -5.87 2.76 26.79
N LEU A 97 -4.56 2.53 26.66
CA LEU A 97 -3.65 2.15 27.76
C LEU A 97 -3.11 3.36 28.55
N THR A 98 -3.34 4.57 28.02
CA THR A 98 -2.91 5.84 28.62
C THR A 98 -4.10 6.70 29.11
N SER A 99 -5.32 6.13 29.19
CA SER A 99 -6.52 6.79 29.71
C SER A 99 -6.81 6.41 31.15
#